data_AF-A0A8S1ZI05-F1
#
_entry.id   AF-A0A8S1ZI05-F1
#
_cell.length_a   1.000
_cell.length_b   1.000
_cell.length_c   1.000
_cell.angle_alpha   90.00
_cell.angle_beta   90.00
_cell.angle_gamma   90.00
#
_symmetry.space_group_name_H-M   'P 1'
#
loop_
_entity.id
_entity.type
_entity.pdbx_description
1 polymer ?
#
loop_
_entity_poly.entity_id
_entity_poly.type
_entity_poly.pdbx_seq_one_letter_code
_entity_poly.pdbx_strand_id
1 'polypeptide(L)'
;MIYIPVPLMTDIVRRIGSEGFRNLGPFIAAGPFFKQIVFSREVLIDVDLDEFMFNTRLGREQSIYRSFLLRCVGEGHEIARYIESLRRLTQDGPSVEALEMLEEFAYSSIYAIFAFAVMLLCCGSYDQGMVITQTFFSKVETLEEALNIAGVVESQVRNIGPGGRNVFSGFIHFKEYPICYFAHNYPSTCICQNCFVFNYATTFHEMC
;
A
#
# COMPACT_ATOMS: atom_id res chain seq x y z
N MET A 1 -22.76 -34.08 22.66
CA MET A 1 -21.92 -32.87 22.47
C MET A 1 -21.22 -33.06 21.14
N ILE A 2 -21.53 -32.27 20.12
CA ILE A 2 -20.92 -32.41 18.78
C ILE A 2 -19.59 -31.66 18.83
N TYR A 3 -18.48 -32.38 18.68
CA TYR A 3 -17.15 -31.80 18.61
C TYR A 3 -16.82 -31.51 17.15
N ILE A 4 -16.68 -30.23 16.81
CA ILE A 4 -16.18 -29.82 15.50
C ILE A 4 -14.64 -29.85 15.59
N PRO A 5 -13.94 -30.63 14.75
CA PRO A 5 -12.48 -30.65 14.74
C PRO A 5 -11.89 -29.26 14.49
N VAL A 6 -10.80 -28.92 15.18
CA VAL A 6 -10.13 -27.62 15.03
C VAL A 6 -9.79 -27.30 13.58
N PRO A 7 -9.24 -28.21 12.75
CA PRO A 7 -8.94 -27.91 11.35
C PRO A 7 -10.19 -27.52 10.53
N LEU A 8 -11.32 -28.16 10.80
CA LEU A 8 -12.59 -27.84 10.14
C LEU A 8 -13.10 -26.47 10.59
N MET A 9 -12.97 -26.16 11.88
CA MET A 9 -13.33 -24.85 12.39
C MET A 9 -12.44 -23.74 11.83
N THR A 10 -11.13 -23.99 11.71
CA THR A 10 -10.20 -23.06 11.06
C THR A 10 -10.58 -22.81 9.61
N ASP A 11 -10.93 -23.84 8.84
CA ASP A 11 -11.37 -23.67 7.44
C ASP A 11 -12.66 -22.84 7.35
N ILE A 12 -13.62 -23.04 8.26
CA ILE A 12 -14.85 -22.23 8.32
C ILE A 12 -14.52 -20.77 8.59
N VAL A 13 -13.72 -20.49 9.62
CA VAL A 13 -13.35 -19.11 9.99
C VAL A 13 -12.54 -18.45 8.89
N ARG A 14 -11.62 -19.18 8.24
CA ARG A 14 -10.84 -18.70 7.10
C ARG A 14 -11.74 -18.24 5.95
N ARG A 15 -12.69 -19.08 5.54
CA ARG A 15 -13.65 -18.72 4.48
C ARG A 15 -14.48 -17.49 4.83
N ILE A 16 -14.92 -17.37 6.08
CA ILE A 16 -15.66 -16.18 6.52
C ILE A 16 -14.76 -14.94 6.50
N GLY A 17 -13.48 -15.09 6.87
CA GLY A 17 -12.48 -14.03 6.76
C GLY A 17 -12.20 -13.61 5.33
N SER A 18 -12.23 -14.54 4.37
CA SER A 18 -12.05 -14.25 2.93
C SER A 18 -13.21 -13.46 2.32
N GLU A 19 -14.34 -13.33 3.01
CA GLU A 19 -15.45 -12.43 2.63
C GLU A 19 -15.32 -11.03 3.26
N GLY A 20 -14.31 -10.82 4.12
CA GLY A 20 -14.01 -9.54 4.74
C GLY A 20 -13.59 -9.68 6.20
N PHE A 21 -12.51 -9.00 6.59
CA PHE A 21 -11.94 -9.09 7.95
C PHE A 21 -12.93 -8.74 9.07
N ARG A 22 -13.93 -7.88 8.80
CA ARG A 22 -14.93 -7.47 9.80
C ARG A 22 -15.79 -8.66 10.27
N ASN A 23 -15.98 -9.66 9.42
CA ASN A 23 -16.75 -10.86 9.75
C ASN A 23 -16.06 -11.73 10.82
N LEU A 24 -14.78 -11.48 11.11
CA LEU A 24 -14.03 -12.17 12.16
C LEU A 24 -14.33 -11.62 13.57
N GLY A 25 -14.92 -10.42 13.68
CA GLY A 25 -15.23 -9.77 14.96
C GLY A 25 -16.07 -10.64 15.92
N PRO A 26 -17.18 -11.23 15.48
CA PRO A 26 -17.99 -12.15 16.30
C PRO A 26 -17.20 -13.35 16.83
N PHE A 27 -16.28 -13.92 16.04
CA PHE A 27 -15.43 -15.02 16.47
C PHE A 27 -14.45 -14.60 17.56
N ILE A 28 -13.85 -13.42 17.44
CA ILE A 28 -12.99 -12.86 18.49
C ILE A 28 -13.78 -12.68 19.80
N ALA A 29 -15.03 -12.21 19.71
CA ALA A 29 -15.90 -11.99 20.86
C ALA A 29 -16.42 -13.30 21.50
N ALA A 30 -16.57 -14.37 20.71
CA ALA A 30 -17.08 -15.66 21.17
C ALA A 30 -16.18 -16.37 22.18
N GLY A 31 -14.88 -16.05 22.22
CA GLY A 31 -13.98 -16.47 23.29
C GLY A 31 -12.57 -16.88 22.85
N PRO A 32 -11.72 -17.32 23.79
CA PRO A 32 -10.30 -17.56 23.55
C PRO A 32 -10.00 -18.59 22.45
N PHE A 33 -10.81 -19.64 22.35
CA PHE A 33 -10.67 -20.67 21.32
C PHE A 33 -10.79 -20.10 19.91
N PHE A 34 -11.88 -19.37 19.63
CA PHE A 34 -12.10 -18.74 18.33
C PHE A 34 -11.10 -17.62 18.07
N LYS A 35 -10.71 -16.88 19.11
CA LYS A 35 -9.65 -15.87 19.01
C LYS A 35 -8.33 -16.50 18.54
N GLN A 36 -7.94 -17.67 19.05
CA GLN A 36 -6.76 -18.38 18.58
C GLN A 36 -6.88 -18.79 17.11
N ILE A 37 -8.06 -19.24 16.67
CA ILE A 37 -8.31 -19.59 15.27
C ILE A 37 -8.21 -18.35 14.37
N VAL A 38 -8.86 -17.24 14.74
CA VAL A 38 -8.83 -15.99 13.96
C VAL A 38 -7.41 -15.47 13.76
N PHE A 39 -6.55 -15.61 14.78
CA PHE A 39 -5.15 -15.19 14.71
C PHE A 39 -4.19 -16.32 14.30
N SER A 40 -4.70 -17.40 13.71
CA SER A 40 -3.86 -18.42 13.07
C SER A 40 -3.34 -17.92 11.73
N ARG A 41 -2.19 -18.46 11.29
CA ARG A 41 -1.57 -18.10 10.01
C ARG A 41 -2.52 -18.34 8.84
N GLU A 42 -3.25 -19.46 8.87
CA GLU A 42 -4.15 -19.89 7.82
C GLU A 42 -5.30 -18.89 7.58
N VAL A 43 -5.76 -18.22 8.64
CA VAL A 43 -6.79 -17.17 8.54
C VAL A 43 -6.16 -15.84 8.17
N LEU A 44 -5.05 -15.46 8.81
CA LEU A 44 -4.44 -14.15 8.63
C LEU A 44 -3.79 -13.92 7.26
N ILE A 45 -3.39 -14.98 6.55
CA ILE A 45 -2.81 -14.86 5.21
C ILE A 45 -3.87 -14.79 4.10
N ASP A 46 -5.10 -15.21 4.38
CA ASP A 46 -6.19 -15.40 3.40
C ASP A 46 -7.41 -14.49 3.68
N VAL A 47 -7.34 -13.70 4.75
CA VAL A 47 -8.40 -12.75 5.10
C VAL A 47 -8.51 -11.64 4.06
N ASP A 48 -9.72 -11.28 3.66
CA ASP A 48 -9.91 -10.16 2.75
C ASP A 48 -9.67 -8.81 3.46
N LEU A 49 -8.71 -8.05 2.93
CA LEU A 49 -8.29 -6.73 3.39
C LEU A 49 -8.55 -5.63 2.35
N ASP A 50 -9.37 -5.87 1.32
CA ASP A 50 -9.66 -4.86 0.28
C ASP A 50 -10.14 -3.53 0.86
N GLU A 51 -10.88 -3.55 1.97
CA GLU A 51 -11.29 -2.30 2.64
C GLU A 51 -10.10 -1.45 3.09
N PHE A 52 -8.95 -2.04 3.45
CA PHE A 52 -7.73 -1.30 3.75
C PHE A 52 -7.14 -0.63 2.50
N MET A 53 -7.29 -1.22 1.32
CA MET A 53 -6.84 -0.62 0.05
C MET A 53 -7.62 0.65 -0.29
N PHE A 54 -8.93 0.64 -0.06
CA PHE A 54 -9.81 1.77 -0.42
C PHE A 54 -10.02 2.76 0.74
N ASN A 55 -9.77 2.34 1.98
CA ASN A 55 -9.85 3.17 3.18
C ASN A 55 -8.59 3.00 4.04
N THR A 56 -7.47 3.52 3.57
CA THR A 56 -6.16 3.40 4.24
C THR A 56 -6.10 4.07 5.63
N ARG A 57 -7.13 4.83 6.02
CA ARG A 57 -7.30 5.33 7.40
C ARG A 57 -7.34 4.19 8.42
N LEU A 58 -7.80 3.01 8.00
CA LEU A 58 -7.83 1.80 8.83
C LEU A 58 -6.42 1.29 9.16
N GLY A 59 -5.41 1.64 8.36
CA GLY A 59 -4.01 1.27 8.57
C GLY A 59 -3.20 2.29 9.37
N ARG A 60 -3.81 3.39 9.82
CA ARG A 60 -3.14 4.40 10.66
C ARG A 60 -2.73 3.82 12.01
N GLU A 61 -1.72 4.43 12.62
CA GLU A 61 -1.24 4.04 13.95
C GLU A 61 -2.33 4.15 15.03
N GLN A 62 -3.25 5.12 14.90
CA GLN A 62 -4.36 5.33 15.84
C GLN A 62 -5.59 4.46 15.54
N SER A 63 -5.56 3.65 14.50
CA SER A 63 -6.70 2.79 14.13
C SER A 63 -6.90 1.68 15.15
N ILE A 64 -8.16 1.41 15.50
CA ILE A 64 -8.53 0.25 16.33
C ILE A 64 -8.14 -1.08 15.69
N TYR A 65 -7.96 -1.11 14.36
CA TYR A 65 -7.57 -2.29 13.60
C TYR A 65 -6.05 -2.44 13.46
N ARG A 66 -5.25 -1.50 13.97
CA ARG A 66 -3.78 -1.50 13.83
C ARG A 66 -3.14 -2.81 14.29
N SER A 67 -3.57 -3.31 15.45
CA SER A 67 -3.07 -4.58 16.01
C SER A 67 -3.42 -5.79 15.14
N PHE A 68 -4.56 -5.76 14.44
CA PHE A 68 -4.97 -6.81 13.53
C PHE A 68 -4.15 -6.75 12.24
N LEU A 69 -3.99 -5.55 11.66
CA LEU A 69 -3.17 -5.32 10.46
C LEU A 69 -1.72 -5.78 10.67
N LEU A 70 -1.10 -5.43 11.80
CA LEU A 70 0.27 -5.85 12.11
C LEU A 70 0.46 -7.35 12.22
N ARG A 71 -0.57 -8.09 12.68
CA ARG A 71 -0.52 -9.55 12.68
C ARG A 71 -0.56 -10.10 11.26
N CYS A 72 -1.39 -9.52 10.39
CA CYS A 72 -1.41 -9.88 8.97
C CYS A 72 -0.07 -9.59 8.29
N VAL A 73 0.57 -8.44 8.60
CA VAL A 73 1.92 -8.12 8.13
C VAL A 73 2.93 -9.18 8.58
N GLY A 74 2.87 -9.59 9.85
CA GLY A 74 3.74 -10.61 10.44
C GLY A 74 3.60 -11.99 9.79
N GLU A 75 2.39 -12.35 9.35
CA GLU A 75 2.11 -13.61 8.63
C GLU A 75 2.38 -13.52 7.11
N GLY A 76 2.78 -12.36 6.60
CA GLY A 76 3.13 -12.17 5.21
C GLY A 76 1.97 -11.79 4.28
N HIS A 77 0.85 -11.30 4.83
CA HIS A 77 -0.30 -10.92 4.00
C HIS A 77 0.05 -9.73 3.08
N GLU A 78 -0.18 -9.92 1.78
CA GLU A 78 0.19 -9.01 0.70
C GLU A 78 -0.36 -7.59 0.87
N ILE A 79 -1.70 -7.43 0.94
CA ILE A 79 -2.33 -6.12 1.14
C ILE A 79 -1.86 -5.45 2.45
N ALA A 80 -1.73 -6.21 3.54
CA ALA A 80 -1.27 -5.66 4.81
C ALA A 80 0.14 -5.08 4.71
N ARG A 81 1.06 -5.81 4.05
CA ARG A 81 2.43 -5.37 3.79
C ARG A 81 2.46 -4.14 2.89
N TYR A 82 1.65 -4.11 1.83
CA TYR A 82 1.49 -2.92 0.98
C TYR A 82 1.08 -1.68 1.79
N ILE A 83 0.02 -1.78 2.58
CA ILE A 83 -0.48 -0.64 3.38
C ILE A 83 0.54 -0.21 4.44
N GLU A 84 1.19 -1.16 5.12
CA GLU A 84 2.20 -0.83 6.13
C GLU A 84 3.47 -0.22 5.52
N SER A 85 3.90 -0.71 4.35
CA SER A 85 5.06 -0.14 3.64
C SER A 85 4.81 1.31 3.24
N LEU A 86 3.63 1.60 2.65
CA LEU A 86 3.21 2.96 2.35
C LEU A 86 3.20 3.85 3.60
N ARG A 87 2.63 3.35 4.70
CA ARG A 87 2.60 4.09 5.96
C ARG A 87 4.01 4.40 6.46
N ARG A 88 4.90 3.41 6.51
CA ARG A 88 6.28 3.59 6.97
C ARG A 88 7.02 4.61 6.11
N LEU A 89 6.96 4.49 4.80
CA LEU A 89 7.67 5.39 3.88
C LEU A 89 7.17 6.83 3.99
N THR A 90 5.86 7.02 4.15
CA THR A 90 5.24 8.35 4.18
C THR A 90 5.19 9.00 5.57
N GLN A 91 5.28 8.23 6.66
CA GLN A 91 5.24 8.74 8.04
C GLN A 91 6.62 8.77 8.71
N ASP A 92 7.39 7.72 8.51
CA ASP A 92 8.66 7.49 9.20
C ASP A 92 9.84 7.90 8.30
N GLY A 93 9.64 7.87 6.98
CA GLY A 93 10.60 8.28 5.96
C GLY A 93 11.26 7.11 5.21
N PRO A 94 12.29 7.39 4.39
CA PRO A 94 13.01 6.37 3.63
C PRO A 94 13.55 5.24 4.49
N SER A 95 13.18 4.00 4.16
CA SER A 95 13.62 2.77 4.83
C SER A 95 13.76 1.67 3.79
N VAL A 96 14.92 1.00 3.80
CA VAL A 96 15.19 -0.14 2.91
C VAL A 96 14.18 -1.25 3.17
N GLU A 97 13.92 -1.56 4.44
CA GLU A 97 12.98 -2.61 4.83
C GLU A 97 11.53 -2.31 4.39
N ALA A 98 11.15 -1.02 4.35
CA ALA A 98 9.84 -0.63 3.87
C ALA A 98 9.75 -0.67 2.33
N LEU A 99 10.84 -0.35 1.62
CA LEU A 99 10.92 -0.51 0.16
C LEU A 99 10.89 -1.98 -0.24
N GLU A 100 11.65 -2.85 0.41
CA GLU A 100 11.65 -4.30 0.16
C GLU A 100 10.25 -4.90 0.40
N MET A 101 9.58 -4.49 1.48
CA MET A 101 8.20 -4.90 1.77
C MET A 101 7.22 -4.47 0.67
N LEU A 102 7.42 -3.29 0.09
CA LEU A 102 6.60 -2.79 -1.03
C LEU A 102 6.94 -3.53 -2.34
N GLU A 103 8.22 -3.81 -2.58
CA GLU A 103 8.72 -4.52 -3.76
C GLU A 103 8.12 -5.93 -3.88
N GLU A 104 8.07 -6.67 -2.78
CA GLU A 104 7.51 -8.04 -2.73
C GLU A 104 6.08 -8.11 -3.29
N PHE A 105 5.29 -7.03 -3.13
CA PHE A 105 3.93 -6.94 -3.63
C PHE A 105 3.80 -6.12 -4.92
N ALA A 106 4.86 -5.42 -5.33
CA ALA A 106 4.80 -4.47 -6.44
C ALA A 106 4.16 -5.11 -7.68
N TYR A 107 4.56 -6.33 -8.05
CA TYR A 107 4.10 -6.99 -9.27
C TYR A 107 2.72 -7.65 -9.19
N SER A 108 2.11 -7.74 -8.00
CA SER A 108 0.79 -8.34 -7.79
C SER A 108 -0.36 -7.35 -8.01
N SER A 109 -0.07 -6.05 -8.01
CA SER A 109 -1.08 -5.00 -8.15
C SER A 109 -0.55 -3.80 -8.92
N ILE A 110 -1.33 -3.29 -9.89
CA ILE A 110 -0.92 -2.12 -10.67
C ILE A 110 -0.73 -0.86 -9.79
N TYR A 111 -1.50 -0.76 -8.70
CA TYR A 111 -1.34 0.28 -7.68
C TYR A 111 0.01 0.15 -6.96
N ALA A 112 0.43 -1.09 -6.67
CA ALA A 112 1.69 -1.37 -6.01
C ALA A 112 2.90 -1.09 -6.91
N ILE A 113 2.85 -1.42 -8.21
CA ILE A 113 3.90 -1.04 -9.17
C ILE A 113 4.07 0.48 -9.19
N PHE A 114 2.96 1.21 -9.31
CA PHE A 114 3.01 2.67 -9.35
C PHE A 114 3.54 3.26 -8.03
N ALA A 115 3.00 2.82 -6.89
CA ALA A 115 3.46 3.23 -5.57
C ALA A 115 4.96 2.99 -5.39
N PHE A 116 5.44 1.81 -5.78
CA PHE A 116 6.84 1.43 -5.66
C PHE A 116 7.75 2.34 -6.52
N ALA A 117 7.37 2.60 -7.77
CA ALA A 117 8.11 3.51 -8.64
C ALA A 117 8.25 4.91 -8.03
N VAL A 118 7.14 5.48 -7.53
CA VAL A 118 7.14 6.81 -6.90
C VAL A 118 7.98 6.82 -5.62
N MET A 119 7.84 5.80 -4.77
CA MET A 119 8.59 5.73 -3.51
C MET A 119 10.10 5.58 -3.74
N LEU A 120 10.52 4.81 -4.74
CA LEU A 120 11.93 4.74 -5.14
C LEU A 120 12.49 6.12 -5.52
N LEU A 121 11.73 6.91 -6.29
CA LEU A 121 12.12 8.26 -6.68
C LEU A 121 12.18 9.21 -5.48
N CYS A 122 11.18 9.17 -4.60
CA CYS A 122 11.16 9.96 -3.37
C CYS A 122 12.35 9.60 -2.45
N CYS A 123 12.81 8.34 -2.46
CA CYS A 123 13.98 7.88 -1.71
C CYS A 123 15.31 8.10 -2.44
N GLY A 124 15.33 8.74 -3.62
CA GLY A 124 16.55 9.04 -4.38
C GLY A 124 17.07 7.90 -5.25
N SER A 125 16.37 6.77 -5.33
CA SER A 125 16.71 5.63 -6.18
C SER A 125 16.20 5.84 -7.62
N TYR A 126 16.72 6.89 -8.26
CA TYR A 126 16.23 7.38 -9.55
C TYR A 126 16.20 6.32 -10.65
N ASP A 127 17.34 5.64 -10.90
CA ASP A 127 17.44 4.72 -12.04
C ASP A 127 16.46 3.54 -11.89
N GLN A 128 16.34 2.99 -10.68
CA GLN A 128 15.40 1.91 -10.38
C GLN A 128 13.95 2.40 -10.49
N GLY A 129 13.63 3.56 -9.93
CA GLY A 129 12.30 4.15 -10.04
C GLY A 129 11.85 4.36 -11.48
N MET A 130 12.78 4.76 -12.37
CA MET A 130 12.50 4.89 -13.80
C MET A 130 12.30 3.53 -14.50
N VAL A 131 13.03 2.49 -14.13
CA VAL A 131 12.81 1.12 -14.66
C VAL A 131 11.43 0.59 -14.27
N ILE A 132 11.03 0.75 -13.01
CA ILE A 132 9.70 0.33 -12.55
C ILE A 132 8.60 1.18 -13.20
N THR A 133 8.85 2.47 -13.40
CA THR A 133 7.95 3.36 -14.16
C THR A 133 7.68 2.85 -15.58
N GLN A 134 8.72 2.39 -16.29
CA GLN A 134 8.54 1.80 -17.62
C GLN A 134 7.70 0.52 -17.57
N THR A 135 7.88 -0.29 -16.51
CA THR A 135 7.08 -1.50 -16.30
C THR A 135 5.62 -1.15 -16.02
N PHE A 136 5.35 -0.12 -15.22
CA PHE A 136 4.00 0.42 -15.02
C PHE A 136 3.36 0.84 -16.35
N PHE A 137 4.06 1.65 -17.15
CA PHE A 137 3.55 2.10 -18.45
C PHE A 137 3.37 0.99 -19.48
N SER A 138 4.11 -0.13 -19.37
CA SER A 138 3.89 -1.30 -20.23
C SER A 138 2.60 -2.07 -19.91
N LYS A 139 1.98 -1.81 -18.75
CA LYS A 139 0.78 -2.49 -18.25
C LYS A 139 -0.50 -1.66 -18.35
N VAL A 140 -0.39 -0.36 -18.63
CA VAL A 140 -1.53 0.53 -18.83
C VAL A 140 -1.65 0.90 -20.30
N GLU A 141 -2.87 0.94 -20.81
CA GLU A 141 -3.12 1.21 -22.23
C GLU A 141 -3.16 2.71 -22.52
N THR A 142 -3.64 3.49 -21.55
CA THR A 142 -3.89 4.93 -21.74
C THR A 142 -3.33 5.77 -20.59
N LEU A 143 -3.08 7.04 -20.89
CA LEU A 143 -2.69 8.01 -19.85
C LEU A 143 -3.82 8.27 -18.85
N GLU A 144 -5.08 8.19 -19.28
CA GLU A 144 -6.24 8.33 -18.41
C GLU A 144 -6.30 7.21 -17.36
N GLU A 145 -6.07 5.97 -17.78
CA GLU A 145 -5.94 4.83 -16.87
C GLU A 145 -4.81 5.04 -15.87
N ALA A 146 -3.64 5.51 -16.35
CA ALA A 146 -2.51 5.82 -15.48
C ALA A 146 -2.87 6.88 -14.42
N LEU A 147 -3.53 7.97 -14.82
CA LEU A 147 -3.99 9.03 -13.92
C LEU A 147 -4.99 8.51 -12.88
N ASN A 148 -5.91 7.63 -13.27
CA ASN A 148 -6.86 7.01 -12.35
C ASN A 148 -6.14 6.16 -11.29
N ILE A 149 -5.19 5.32 -11.70
CA ILE A 149 -4.38 4.50 -10.78
C ILE A 149 -3.58 5.39 -9.82
N ALA A 150 -2.91 6.42 -10.35
CA ALA A 150 -2.13 7.33 -9.54
C ALA A 150 -2.98 8.14 -8.58
N GLY A 151 -4.19 8.56 -8.98
CA GLY A 151 -5.16 9.20 -8.11
C GLY A 151 -5.62 8.31 -6.95
N VAL A 152 -5.78 7.01 -7.17
CA VAL A 152 -6.05 6.05 -6.09
C VAL A 152 -4.88 6.00 -5.10
N VAL A 153 -3.65 5.85 -5.58
CA VAL A 153 -2.47 5.77 -4.70
C VAL A 153 -2.21 7.10 -3.96
N GLU A 154 -2.41 8.24 -4.62
CA GLU A 154 -2.35 9.55 -3.97
C GLU A 154 -3.40 9.66 -2.85
N SER A 155 -4.64 9.23 -3.11
CA SER A 155 -5.70 9.17 -2.10
C SER A 155 -5.33 8.25 -0.95
N GLN A 156 -4.70 7.10 -1.22
CA GLN A 156 -4.20 6.17 -0.20
C GLN A 156 -3.18 6.84 0.72
N VAL A 157 -2.17 7.52 0.15
CA VAL A 157 -1.15 8.27 0.91
C VAL A 157 -1.78 9.40 1.72
N ARG A 158 -2.66 10.20 1.09
CA ARG A 158 -3.39 11.29 1.76
C ARG A 158 -4.25 10.79 2.91
N ASN A 159 -4.87 9.62 2.75
CA ASN A 159 -5.71 9.00 3.77
C ASN A 159 -4.90 8.30 4.86
N ILE A 160 -3.66 7.87 4.63
CA ILE A 160 -2.75 7.53 5.74
C ILE A 160 -2.52 8.78 6.59
N GLY A 161 -2.49 9.95 5.96
CA GLY A 161 -2.35 11.26 6.59
C GLY A 161 -0.89 11.71 6.53
N PRO A 162 -0.61 13.03 6.50
CA PRO A 162 0.77 13.51 6.44
C PRO A 162 1.47 13.26 7.79
N GLY A 163 2.69 12.71 7.75
CA GLY A 163 3.59 12.75 8.91
C GLY A 163 3.99 14.19 9.25
N GLY A 164 3.85 15.11 8.28
CA GLY A 164 4.06 16.55 8.42
C GLY A 164 5.52 16.90 8.62
N ARG A 165 6.44 16.05 8.15
CA ARG A 165 7.86 16.10 8.49
C ARG A 165 8.76 16.30 7.27
N ASN A 166 8.19 16.45 6.08
CA ASN A 166 8.93 16.49 4.82
C ASN A 166 9.90 15.31 4.77
N VAL A 167 9.39 14.10 5.01
CA VAL A 167 10.19 12.90 5.34
C VAL A 167 11.15 12.50 4.22
N PHE A 168 10.87 12.94 2.99
CA PHE A 168 11.72 12.72 1.82
C PHE A 168 12.73 13.86 1.55
N SER A 169 12.75 14.91 2.39
CA SER A 169 13.68 16.03 2.24
C SER A 169 15.13 15.57 2.30
N GLY A 170 15.92 15.97 1.29
CA GLY A 170 17.31 15.59 1.18
C GLY A 170 17.55 14.20 0.57
N PHE A 171 16.50 13.43 0.30
CA PHE A 171 16.58 12.15 -0.41
C PHE A 171 16.14 12.27 -1.87
N ILE A 172 15.08 13.04 -2.14
CA ILE A 172 14.59 13.23 -3.50
C ILE A 172 15.61 14.02 -4.33
N HIS A 173 16.22 13.34 -5.30
CA HIS A 173 17.18 13.92 -6.24
C HIS A 173 16.90 13.40 -7.64
N PHE A 174 16.37 14.27 -8.50
CA PHE A 174 16.18 13.93 -9.91
C PHE A 174 17.49 14.17 -10.67
N LYS A 175 18.02 13.11 -11.32
CA LYS A 175 19.20 13.24 -12.18
C LYS A 175 18.91 14.04 -13.45
N GLU A 176 17.73 13.81 -14.01
CA GLU A 176 17.26 14.46 -15.23
C GLU A 176 15.84 14.94 -15.02
N TYR A 177 15.56 16.16 -15.48
CA TYR A 177 14.20 16.72 -15.48
C TYR A 177 13.56 16.50 -16.85
N PRO A 178 12.27 16.14 -16.92
CA PRO A 178 11.55 16.03 -18.17
C PRO A 178 11.63 17.35 -18.96
N ILE A 179 11.76 17.28 -20.28
CA ILE A 179 11.78 18.49 -21.14
C ILE A 179 10.50 19.32 -20.95
N CYS A 180 9.38 18.64 -20.67
CA CYS A 180 8.09 19.26 -20.41
C CYS A 180 7.89 19.74 -18.96
N TYR A 181 8.89 19.62 -18.08
CA TYR A 181 8.79 19.96 -16.66
C TYR A 181 8.25 21.38 -16.44
N PHE A 182 8.81 22.37 -17.12
CA PHE A 182 8.38 23.77 -16.98
C PHE A 182 7.06 24.09 -17.70
N ALA A 183 6.63 23.27 -18.65
CA ALA A 183 5.38 23.47 -19.39
C ALA A 183 4.18 22.86 -18.66
N HIS A 184 4.42 21.80 -17.89
CA HIS A 184 3.41 21.01 -17.18
C HIS A 184 3.46 21.24 -15.67
N ASN A 185 4.08 22.34 -15.24
CA ASN A 185 4.35 22.67 -13.85
C ASN A 185 3.09 23.27 -13.19
N TYR A 186 2.11 22.40 -12.90
CA TYR A 186 0.84 22.73 -12.24
C TYR A 186 -0.13 23.62 -13.04
N PRO A 187 -1.44 23.30 -13.12
CA PRO A 187 -2.17 22.19 -12.50
C PRO A 187 -2.18 20.93 -13.38
N SER A 188 -2.62 19.82 -12.77
CA SER A 188 -2.74 18.44 -13.28
C SER A 188 -3.49 18.22 -14.62
N THR A 189 -3.91 19.28 -15.31
CA THR A 189 -4.63 19.20 -16.58
C THR A 189 -3.73 19.02 -17.80
N CYS A 190 -2.42 19.21 -17.66
CA CYS A 190 -1.43 18.99 -18.72
C CYS A 190 -0.31 18.05 -18.25
N ILE A 191 -0.63 16.87 -17.74
CA ILE A 191 0.41 15.84 -17.50
C ILE A 191 0.59 15.01 -18.78
N CYS A 192 1.82 14.61 -19.09
CA CYS A 192 2.12 13.63 -20.13
C CYS A 192 2.97 12.49 -19.56
N GLN A 193 3.12 11.39 -20.31
CA GLN A 193 3.89 10.23 -19.87
C GLN A 193 5.32 10.56 -19.41
N ASN A 194 5.96 11.57 -20.02
CA ASN A 194 7.33 11.97 -19.69
C ASN A 194 7.47 12.68 -18.34
N CYS A 195 6.45 13.42 -17.90
CA CYS A 195 6.48 14.12 -16.60
C CYS A 195 5.60 13.47 -15.53
N PHE A 196 4.90 12.39 -15.87
CA PHE A 196 3.90 11.76 -15.01
C PHE A 196 4.43 11.40 -13.63
N VAL A 197 5.44 10.53 -13.55
CA VAL A 197 5.96 10.07 -12.25
C VAL A 197 6.72 11.17 -11.52
N PHE A 198 7.33 12.11 -12.24
CA PHE A 198 7.96 13.30 -11.62
C PHE A 198 6.93 14.17 -10.88
N ASN A 199 5.79 14.44 -11.51
CA ASN A 199 4.73 15.21 -10.87
C ASN A 199 4.25 14.50 -9.59
N TYR A 200 3.98 13.20 -9.66
CA TYR A 200 3.52 12.46 -8.48
C TYR A 200 4.59 12.32 -7.39
N ALA A 201 5.86 12.14 -7.74
CA ALA A 201 6.96 12.13 -6.77
C ALA A 201 7.10 13.49 -6.06
N THR A 202 6.95 14.60 -6.78
CA THR A 202 6.91 15.95 -6.18
C THR A 202 5.68 16.12 -5.31
N THR A 203 4.49 15.72 -5.77
CA THR A 203 3.26 15.77 -4.97
C THR A 203 3.38 14.95 -3.68
N PHE A 204 3.99 13.76 -3.75
CA PHE A 204 4.20 12.91 -2.58
C PHE A 204 5.21 13.51 -1.62
N HIS A 205 6.28 14.12 -2.15
CA HIS A 205 7.25 14.87 -1.36
C HIS A 205 6.60 16.06 -0.62
N GLU A 206 5.72 16.81 -1.28
CA GLU A 206 5.00 17.93 -0.64
C GLU A 206 3.96 17.48 0.39
N MET A 207 3.38 16.28 0.21
CA MET A 207 2.40 15.72 1.14
C MET A 207 3.00 15.13 2.42
N CYS A 208 4.23 14.59 2.39
CA CYS A 208 4.78 13.72 3.46
C CYS A 208 5.96 14.37 4.19
#